data_AF-A0A3D5KZT6-F1
#
_entry.id   AF-A0A3D5KZT6-F1
#
_cell.length_a   1.000
_cell.length_b   1.000
_cell.length_c   1.000
_cell.angle_alpha   90.00
_cell.angle_beta   90.00
_cell.angle_gamma   90.00
#
_symmetry.space_group_name_H-M   'P 1'
#
loop_
_entity.id
_entity.type
_entity.pdbx_description
1 polymer ?
#
loop_
_entity_poly.entity_id
_entity_poly.type
_entity_poly.pdbx_seq_one_letter_code
_entity_poly.pdbx_strand_id
1 'polypeptide(L)'
;MKKTWTELQSLAREKTFLPDLAAGALILCLMAFLFYDSLFMTLFLIPLLLPILQELCALHRRQQRKALTVQFRELMNSVMTNLKAGLSPEHAFLESKEDLCFQFGTGSAIAEVLDRIEKGLSNHVPLENILSDVASRSGIEEVSQFAEVFAIAKRSGGNMTEVLGRSVSLISERMEVESEITVMVQSKKLEAYIMMLVPFGIIGYIRLTSPGFFDDLYHNAAGILFMSICLAVYLAAVKLTEKILRIEV
;
A
#
# COMPACT_ATOMS: atom_id res chain seq x y z
N MET A 1 19.60 -0.49 -15.08
CA MET A 1 20.78 -0.44 -14.17
C MET A 1 21.16 0.97 -13.73
N LYS A 2 21.31 2.01 -14.57
CA LYS A 2 21.64 3.36 -14.07
C LYS A 2 20.52 4.03 -13.25
N LYS A 3 19.25 3.75 -13.59
CA LYS A 3 18.06 4.29 -12.91
C LYS A 3 17.91 3.82 -11.45
N THR A 4 18.32 2.58 -11.17
CA THR A 4 18.26 1.95 -9.84
C THR A 4 19.30 2.55 -8.87
N TRP A 5 20.47 2.99 -9.35
CA TRP A 5 21.50 3.59 -8.49
C TRP A 5 21.14 5.00 -8.00
N THR A 6 20.49 5.80 -8.84
CA THR A 6 20.00 7.13 -8.47
C THR A 6 18.81 7.07 -7.50
N GLU A 7 17.94 6.07 -7.62
CA GLU A 7 16.80 5.87 -6.71
C GLU A 7 17.27 5.33 -5.33
N LEU A 8 18.32 4.50 -5.29
CA LEU A 8 18.95 4.03 -4.05
C LEU A 8 19.59 5.19 -3.24
N GLN A 9 20.19 6.18 -3.91
CA GLN A 9 20.78 7.34 -3.23
C GLN A 9 19.73 8.29 -2.63
N SER A 10 18.54 8.39 -3.24
CA SER A 10 17.43 9.16 -2.65
C SER A 10 16.77 8.47 -1.46
N LEU A 11 16.71 7.14 -1.46
CA LEU A 11 16.12 6.33 -0.38
C LEU A 11 17.01 6.23 0.87
N ALA A 12 18.33 6.17 0.70
CA ALA A 12 19.28 6.19 1.83
C ALA A 12 19.20 7.49 2.66
N ARG A 13 18.47 8.49 2.18
CA ARG A 13 18.23 9.78 2.84
C ARG A 13 17.00 9.78 3.76
N GLU A 14 16.14 8.77 3.70
CA GLU A 14 14.90 8.66 4.48
C GLU A 14 15.12 7.85 5.78
N LYS A 15 14.76 8.42 6.94
CA LYS A 15 15.00 7.81 8.27
C LYS A 15 14.24 6.50 8.53
N THR A 16 13.22 6.20 7.73
CA THR A 16 12.37 5.00 7.82
C THR A 16 12.95 3.77 7.12
N PHE A 17 14.00 3.94 6.31
CA PHE A 17 14.61 2.87 5.52
C PHE A 17 15.54 1.93 6.31
N LEU A 18 16.27 2.48 7.28
CA LEU A 18 17.19 1.71 8.14
C LEU A 18 16.52 0.60 8.99
N PRO A 19 15.36 0.81 9.65
CA PRO A 19 14.76 -0.22 10.50
C PRO A 19 14.23 -1.43 9.70
N ASP A 20 13.64 -1.22 8.52
CA ASP A 20 13.07 -2.32 7.71
C ASP A 20 14.16 -3.21 7.11
N LEU A 21 15.27 -2.60 6.66
CA LEU A 21 16.44 -3.33 6.18
C LEU A 21 17.11 -4.13 7.31
N ALA A 22 17.19 -3.55 8.51
CA ALA A 22 17.71 -4.22 9.70
C ALA A 22 16.84 -5.41 10.12
N ALA A 23 15.50 -5.28 10.04
CA ALA A 23 14.58 -6.37 10.35
C ALA A 23 14.72 -7.55 9.38
N GLY A 24 14.81 -7.27 8.08
CA GLY A 24 15.04 -8.32 7.05
C GLY A 24 16.38 -9.03 7.22
N ALA A 25 17.46 -8.27 7.50
CA ALA A 25 18.78 -8.83 7.78
C ALA A 25 18.80 -9.67 9.06
N LEU A 26 18.06 -9.26 10.10
CA LEU A 26 17.95 -9.98 11.37
C LEU A 26 17.21 -11.31 11.21
N ILE A 27 16.12 -11.35 10.44
CA ILE A 27 15.38 -12.58 10.14
C ILE A 27 16.27 -13.55 9.37
N LEU A 28 16.99 -13.09 8.35
CA LEU A 28 17.92 -13.92 7.57
C LEU A 28 19.09 -14.46 8.40
N CYS A 29 19.64 -13.63 9.29
CA CYS A 29 20.70 -14.03 10.20
C CYS A 29 20.21 -15.09 11.20
N LEU A 30 19.00 -14.89 11.75
CA LEU A 30 18.36 -15.85 12.66
C LEU A 30 18.06 -17.17 11.93
N MET A 31 17.63 -17.10 10.67
CA MET A 31 17.40 -18.27 9.82
C MET A 31 18.67 -19.09 9.59
N ALA A 32 19.77 -18.43 9.23
CA ALA A 32 21.06 -19.06 8.96
C ALA A 32 21.67 -19.68 10.23
N PHE A 33 21.59 -18.97 11.36
CA PHE A 33 22.05 -19.45 12.65
C PHE A 33 21.26 -20.68 13.13
N LEU A 34 19.94 -20.70 12.92
CA LEU A 34 19.08 -21.77 13.41
C LEU A 34 19.18 -23.07 12.60
N PHE A 35 19.44 -22.99 11.29
CA PHE A 35 19.46 -24.16 10.38
C PHE A 35 20.85 -24.77 10.16
N TYR A 36 21.94 -24.00 10.30
CA TYR A 36 23.28 -24.46 9.93
C TYR A 36 24.35 -24.27 11.02
N ASP A 37 23.99 -23.63 12.13
CA ASP A 37 24.90 -23.33 13.24
C ASP A 37 26.20 -22.61 12.82
N SER A 38 26.16 -21.93 11.66
CA SER A 38 27.33 -21.38 10.97
C SER A 38 27.02 -20.02 10.35
N LEU A 39 27.79 -19.00 10.75
CA LEU A 39 27.72 -17.63 10.24
C LEU A 39 28.17 -17.49 8.77
N PHE A 40 28.84 -18.50 8.20
CA PHE A 40 29.43 -18.42 6.85
C PHE A 40 28.41 -18.54 5.72
N MET A 41 27.27 -19.21 5.95
CA MET A 41 26.25 -19.43 4.90
C MET A 41 25.29 -18.25 4.72
N THR A 42 25.33 -17.28 5.63
CA THR A 42 24.58 -16.00 5.59
C THR A 42 24.88 -15.19 4.33
N LEU A 43 26.08 -15.36 3.74
CA LEU A 43 26.50 -14.67 2.52
C LEU A 43 25.67 -15.08 1.28
N PHE A 44 25.11 -16.29 1.27
CA PHE A 44 24.35 -16.83 0.14
C PHE A 44 22.90 -16.31 0.08
N LEU A 45 22.38 -15.75 1.18
CA LEU A 45 21.03 -15.20 1.31
C LEU A 45 20.93 -13.70 0.99
N ILE A 46 22.07 -13.01 0.86
CA ILE A 46 22.16 -11.58 0.49
C ILE A 46 21.41 -11.21 -0.81
N PRO A 47 21.32 -12.06 -1.86
CA PRO A 47 20.55 -11.73 -3.06
C PRO A 47 19.05 -11.52 -2.80
N LEU A 48 18.51 -12.06 -1.70
CA LEU A 48 17.10 -11.96 -1.32
C LEU A 48 16.71 -10.57 -0.77
N LEU A 49 17.68 -9.70 -0.45
CA LEU A 49 17.42 -8.33 -0.02
C LEU A 49 17.02 -7.37 -1.16
N LEU A 50 17.37 -7.69 -2.41
CA LEU A 50 17.08 -6.82 -3.56
C LEU A 50 15.58 -6.59 -3.86
N PRO A 51 14.67 -7.58 -3.79
CA PRO A 51 13.24 -7.35 -4.01
C PRO A 51 12.60 -6.48 -2.91
N ILE A 52 13.08 -6.58 -1.67
CA ILE A 52 12.60 -5.79 -0.52
C ILE A 52 12.80 -4.29 -0.78
N LEU A 53 13.92 -3.92 -1.42
CA LEU A 53 14.25 -2.53 -1.76
C LEU A 53 13.32 -1.91 -2.82
N GLN A 54 12.80 -2.73 -3.76
CA GLN A 54 11.91 -2.24 -4.81
C GLN A 54 10.49 -1.99 -4.29
N GLU A 55 10.01 -2.81 -3.34
CA GLU A 55 8.68 -2.65 -2.75
C GLU A 55 8.58 -1.39 -1.84
N LEU A 56 9.68 -1.00 -1.20
CA LEU A 56 9.76 0.22 -0.37
C LEU A 56 9.53 1.52 -1.17
N CYS A 57 10.04 1.60 -2.39
CA CYS A 57 9.79 2.75 -3.29
C CYS A 57 8.32 2.84 -3.75
N ALA A 58 7.64 1.69 -3.90
CA ALA A 58 6.25 1.64 -4.29
C ALA A 58 5.32 2.02 -3.13
N LEU A 59 5.69 1.67 -1.90
CA LEU A 59 4.94 1.94 -0.68
C LEU A 59 4.74 3.43 -0.40
N HIS A 60 5.76 4.28 -0.55
CA HIS A 60 5.63 5.72 -0.32
C HIS A 60 4.72 6.41 -1.35
N ARG A 61 4.82 6.03 -2.63
CA ARG A 61 3.89 6.53 -3.67
C ARG A 61 2.46 6.04 -3.43
N ARG A 62 2.29 4.82 -2.91
CA ARG A 62 0.98 4.25 -2.56
C ARG A 62 0.37 4.93 -1.34
N GLN A 63 1.15 5.29 -0.32
CA GLN A 63 0.64 5.95 0.89
C GLN A 63 0.09 7.35 0.61
N GLN A 64 0.79 8.17 -0.19
CA GLN A 64 0.27 9.49 -0.55
C GLN A 64 -0.99 9.40 -1.42
N ARG A 65 -1.04 8.43 -2.34
CA ARG A 65 -2.25 8.16 -3.14
C ARG A 65 -3.41 7.70 -2.26
N LYS A 66 -3.18 6.80 -1.31
CA LYS A 66 -4.20 6.32 -0.36
C LYS A 66 -4.79 7.45 0.47
N ALA A 67 -3.95 8.35 0.99
CA ALA A 67 -4.43 9.51 1.75
C ALA A 67 -5.33 10.40 0.88
N LEU A 68 -4.91 10.69 -0.36
CA LEU A 68 -5.74 11.46 -1.29
C LEU A 68 -7.02 10.74 -1.67
N THR A 69 -7.00 9.42 -1.89
CA THR A 69 -8.21 8.61 -2.18
C THR A 69 -9.25 8.75 -1.07
N VAL A 70 -8.85 8.58 0.19
CA VAL A 70 -9.76 8.73 1.34
C VAL A 70 -10.29 10.16 1.46
N GLN A 71 -9.42 11.17 1.35
CA GLN A 71 -9.84 12.58 1.42
C GLN A 71 -10.77 12.97 0.25
N PHE A 72 -10.53 12.40 -0.93
CA PHE A 72 -11.36 12.62 -2.11
C PHE A 72 -12.76 12.03 -1.95
N ARG A 73 -12.90 10.90 -1.24
CA ARG A 73 -14.21 10.36 -0.86
C ARG A 73 -15.02 11.37 -0.03
N GLU A 74 -14.38 11.98 0.97
CA GLU A 74 -15.03 13.01 1.78
C GLU A 74 -15.39 14.25 0.95
N LEU A 75 -14.55 14.63 -0.02
CA LEU A 75 -14.88 15.68 -0.99
C LEU A 75 -16.12 15.34 -1.81
N MET A 76 -16.20 14.14 -2.38
CA MET A 76 -17.38 13.73 -3.16
C MET A 76 -18.66 13.82 -2.31
N ASN A 77 -18.61 13.35 -1.05
CA ASN A 77 -19.75 13.40 -0.14
C ASN A 77 -20.15 14.83 0.24
N SER A 78 -19.18 15.70 0.54
CA SER A 78 -19.42 17.12 0.85
C SER A 78 -20.03 17.84 -0.37
N VAL A 79 -19.45 17.68 -1.56
CA VAL A 79 -19.97 18.26 -2.80
C VAL A 79 -21.38 17.77 -3.09
N MET A 80 -21.67 16.48 -2.90
CA MET A 80 -23.03 15.96 -3.10
C MET A 80 -24.03 16.52 -2.10
N THR A 81 -23.62 16.76 -0.86
CA THR A 81 -24.46 17.40 0.16
C THR A 81 -24.80 18.83 -0.24
N ASN A 82 -23.79 19.58 -0.70
CA ASN A 82 -23.94 20.94 -1.19
C ASN A 82 -24.84 21.02 -2.43
N LEU A 83 -24.67 20.10 -3.39
CA LEU A 83 -25.53 20.01 -4.57
C LEU A 83 -27.00 19.69 -4.22
N LYS A 84 -27.23 18.82 -3.22
CA LYS A 84 -28.57 18.52 -2.70
C LYS A 84 -29.21 19.72 -2.00
N ALA A 85 -28.41 20.62 -1.42
CA ALA A 85 -28.86 21.88 -0.86
C ALA A 85 -29.19 22.94 -1.93
N GLY A 86 -29.00 22.64 -3.21
CA GLY A 86 -29.33 23.53 -4.33
C GLY A 86 -28.19 24.46 -4.75
N LEU A 87 -26.98 24.27 -4.23
CA LEU A 87 -25.80 25.00 -4.69
C LEU A 87 -25.47 24.61 -6.14
N SER A 88 -24.97 25.57 -6.91
CA SER A 88 -24.36 25.28 -8.21
C SER A 88 -23.11 24.39 -8.02
N PRO A 89 -22.75 23.55 -9.00
CA PRO A 89 -21.58 22.68 -8.87
C PRO A 89 -20.30 23.44 -8.55
N GLU A 90 -20.07 24.59 -9.17
CA GLU A 90 -18.89 25.42 -8.92
C GLU A 90 -18.85 25.90 -7.47
N HIS A 91 -19.97 26.40 -6.94
CA HIS A 91 -20.07 26.80 -5.53
C HIS A 91 -19.99 25.61 -4.56
N ALA A 92 -20.52 24.44 -4.94
CA ALA A 92 -20.47 23.24 -4.09
C ALA A 92 -19.03 22.81 -3.79
N PHE A 93 -18.11 22.88 -4.77
CA PHE A 93 -16.69 22.61 -4.55
C PHE A 93 -16.00 23.66 -3.68
N LEU A 94 -16.35 24.94 -3.87
CA LEU A 94 -15.78 26.03 -3.08
C LEU A 94 -16.22 25.95 -1.61
N GLU A 95 -17.50 25.65 -1.37
CA GLU A 95 -18.03 25.47 -0.02
C GLU A 95 -17.39 24.27 0.69
N SER A 96 -17.24 23.14 -0.03
CA SER A 96 -16.56 21.94 0.50
C SER A 96 -15.10 22.18 0.89
N LYS A 97 -14.47 23.24 0.38
CA LYS A 97 -13.08 23.56 0.72
C LYS A 97 -12.93 23.92 2.19
N GLU A 98 -13.84 24.71 2.74
CA GLU A 98 -13.74 25.18 4.13
C GLU A 98 -13.84 24.00 5.10
N ASP A 99 -14.84 23.14 4.89
CA ASP A 99 -15.07 21.92 5.66
C ASP A 99 -13.85 20.98 5.66
N LEU A 100 -13.29 20.72 4.48
CA LEU A 100 -12.19 19.76 4.33
C LEU A 100 -10.86 20.33 4.81
N CYS A 101 -10.63 21.64 4.66
CA CYS A 101 -9.46 22.30 5.23
C CYS A 101 -9.50 22.27 6.76
N PHE A 102 -10.69 22.40 7.36
CA PHE A 102 -10.88 22.23 8.80
C PHE A 102 -10.63 20.78 9.23
N GLN A 103 -11.12 19.80 8.48
CA GLN A 103 -11.00 18.37 8.81
C GLN A 103 -9.58 17.81 8.64
N PHE A 104 -8.90 18.12 7.54
CA PHE A 104 -7.62 17.50 7.16
C PHE A 104 -6.41 18.44 7.26
N GLY A 105 -6.64 19.74 7.50
CA GLY A 105 -5.62 20.78 7.50
C GLY A 105 -5.35 21.35 6.11
N THR A 106 -4.85 22.58 6.08
CA THR A 106 -4.60 23.37 4.86
C THR A 106 -3.43 22.86 4.01
N GLY A 107 -2.54 22.04 4.57
CA GLY A 107 -1.44 21.39 3.85
C GLY A 107 -1.74 19.99 3.33
N SER A 108 -3.02 19.57 3.34
CA SER A 108 -3.43 18.24 2.89
C SER A 108 -3.45 18.12 1.36
N ALA A 109 -3.36 16.89 0.84
CA ALA A 109 -3.39 16.63 -0.60
C ALA A 109 -4.72 17.09 -1.23
N ILE A 110 -5.84 16.97 -0.49
CA ILE A 110 -7.14 17.47 -0.95
C ILE A 110 -7.23 18.99 -0.97
N ALA A 111 -6.59 19.68 -0.01
CA ALA A 111 -6.51 21.13 0.00
C ALA A 111 -5.78 21.64 -1.25
N GLU A 112 -4.70 20.98 -1.68
CA GLU A 112 -4.02 21.32 -2.94
C GLU A 112 -4.91 21.13 -4.18
N VAL A 113 -5.76 20.09 -4.18
CA VAL A 113 -6.73 19.85 -5.26
C VAL A 113 -7.77 20.96 -5.29
N LEU A 114 -8.34 21.32 -4.14
CA LEU A 114 -9.34 22.37 -4.00
C LEU A 114 -8.78 23.76 -4.36
N ASP A 115 -7.55 24.06 -3.96
CA ASP A 115 -6.83 25.28 -4.37
C ASP A 115 -6.69 25.36 -5.90
N ARG A 116 -6.47 24.24 -6.58
CA ARG A 116 -6.42 24.21 -8.05
C ARG A 116 -7.80 24.44 -8.67
N ILE A 117 -8.84 23.85 -8.08
CA ILE A 117 -10.23 24.07 -8.51
C ILE A 117 -10.58 25.56 -8.39
N GLU A 118 -10.35 26.17 -7.23
CA GLU A 118 -10.62 27.59 -7.00
C GLU A 118 -9.83 28.51 -7.95
N LYS A 119 -8.53 28.25 -8.14
CA LYS A 119 -7.70 29.02 -9.07
C LYS A 119 -8.16 28.85 -10.52
N GLY A 120 -8.54 27.63 -10.92
CA GLY A 120 -9.04 27.36 -12.27
C GLY A 120 -10.36 28.07 -12.55
N LEU A 121 -11.29 28.04 -11.59
CA LEU A 121 -12.58 28.75 -11.67
C LEU A 121 -12.37 30.27 -11.75
N SER A 122 -11.46 30.80 -10.94
CA SER A 122 -11.06 32.23 -10.98
C SER A 122 -10.46 32.65 -12.33
N ASN A 123 -9.86 31.71 -13.06
CA ASN A 123 -9.35 31.89 -14.42
C ASN A 123 -10.37 31.54 -15.52
N HIS A 124 -11.66 31.42 -15.17
CA HIS A 124 -12.75 31.06 -16.09
C HIS A 124 -12.56 29.74 -16.84
N VAL A 125 -11.79 28.80 -16.28
CA VAL A 125 -11.64 27.46 -16.84
C VAL A 125 -12.88 26.63 -16.44
N PRO A 126 -13.52 25.92 -17.38
CA PRO A 126 -14.65 25.05 -17.05
C PRO A 126 -14.28 23.98 -16.01
N LEU A 127 -15.16 23.75 -15.04
CA LEU A 127 -14.93 22.85 -13.91
C LEU A 127 -14.61 21.41 -14.36
N GLU A 128 -15.29 20.91 -15.40
CA GLU A 128 -15.04 19.60 -15.99
C GLU A 128 -13.61 19.44 -16.51
N ASN A 129 -13.01 20.51 -17.06
CA ASN A 129 -11.63 20.48 -17.55
C ASN A 129 -10.64 20.47 -16.39
N ILE A 130 -10.95 21.20 -15.31
CA ILE A 130 -10.11 21.21 -14.10
C ILE A 130 -10.13 19.83 -13.44
N LEU A 131 -11.31 19.22 -13.28
CA LEU A 131 -11.45 17.88 -12.72
C LEU A 131 -10.75 16.82 -13.59
N SER A 132 -10.80 16.96 -14.92
CA SER A 132 -10.07 16.08 -15.84
C SER A 132 -8.54 16.22 -15.69
N ASP A 133 -8.01 17.43 -15.52
CA ASP A 133 -6.58 17.65 -15.22
C ASP A 133 -6.20 17.00 -13.88
N VAL A 134 -7.01 17.21 -12.82
CA VAL A 134 -6.80 16.61 -11.50
C VAL A 134 -6.81 15.08 -11.59
N ALA A 135 -7.76 14.49 -12.31
CA ALA A 135 -7.83 13.05 -12.56
C ALA A 135 -6.54 12.53 -13.22
N SER A 136 -6.14 13.13 -14.35
CA SER A 136 -4.95 12.69 -15.09
C SER A 136 -3.65 12.74 -14.27
N ARG A 137 -3.54 13.71 -13.36
CA ARG A 137 -2.36 13.92 -12.52
C ARG A 137 -2.35 13.08 -11.25
N SER A 138 -3.53 12.81 -10.68
CA SER A 138 -3.65 12.02 -9.45
C SER A 138 -3.25 10.55 -9.66
N GLY A 139 -3.57 9.98 -10.84
CA GLY A 139 -3.37 8.55 -11.11
C GLY A 139 -4.18 7.66 -10.16
N ILE A 140 -5.33 8.16 -9.70
CA ILE A 140 -6.29 7.49 -8.81
C ILE A 140 -7.55 7.18 -9.63
N GLU A 141 -8.05 5.94 -9.53
CA GLU A 141 -9.17 5.47 -10.33
C GLU A 141 -10.46 6.20 -9.97
N GLU A 142 -10.72 6.39 -8.67
CA GLU A 142 -11.94 7.03 -8.15
C GLU A 142 -12.06 8.49 -8.61
N VAL A 143 -10.93 9.22 -8.64
CA VAL A 143 -10.88 10.60 -9.14
C VAL A 143 -11.21 10.66 -10.62
N SER A 144 -10.71 9.69 -11.39
CA SER A 144 -10.95 9.59 -12.83
C SER A 144 -12.42 9.25 -13.13
N GLN A 145 -12.97 8.29 -12.41
CA GLN A 145 -14.39 7.89 -12.51
C GLN A 145 -15.32 9.05 -12.16
N PHE A 146 -15.03 9.76 -11.07
CA PHE A 146 -15.83 10.92 -10.67
C PHE A 146 -15.77 12.05 -11.70
N ALA A 147 -14.58 12.39 -12.22
CA ALA A 147 -14.42 13.43 -13.24
C ALA A 147 -15.18 13.10 -14.55
N GLU A 148 -15.15 11.83 -14.97
CA GLU A 148 -15.87 11.35 -16.15
C GLU A 148 -17.39 11.45 -15.97
N VAL A 149 -17.91 10.92 -14.86
CA VAL A 149 -19.35 11.02 -14.55
C VAL A 149 -19.78 12.47 -14.45
N PHE A 150 -18.97 13.33 -13.80
CA PHE A 150 -19.26 14.76 -13.69
C PHE A 150 -19.39 15.43 -15.07
N ALA A 151 -18.44 15.17 -15.97
CA ALA A 151 -18.47 15.72 -17.33
C ALA A 151 -19.70 15.25 -18.12
N ILE A 152 -20.09 13.97 -17.97
CA ILE A 152 -21.30 13.41 -18.60
C ILE A 152 -22.55 14.07 -18.02
N ALA A 153 -22.65 14.17 -16.69
CA ALA A 153 -23.82 14.73 -16.00
C ALA A 153 -24.02 16.22 -16.34
N LYS A 154 -22.94 17.00 -16.44
CA LYS A 154 -22.99 18.42 -16.83
C LYS A 154 -23.45 18.61 -18.28
N ARG A 155 -22.99 17.77 -19.22
CA ARG A 155 -23.38 17.83 -20.64
C ARG A 155 -24.81 17.38 -20.91
N SER A 156 -25.28 16.39 -20.15
CA SER A 156 -26.62 15.80 -20.33
C SER A 156 -27.76 16.73 -19.92
N GLY A 157 -27.47 17.76 -19.11
CA GLY A 157 -28.44 18.80 -18.71
C GLY A 157 -29.62 18.31 -17.85
N GLY A 158 -29.68 17.03 -17.52
CA GLY A 158 -30.67 16.43 -16.63
C GLY A 158 -30.39 16.67 -15.14
N ASN A 159 -30.95 15.83 -14.28
CA ASN A 159 -30.73 15.90 -12.83
C ASN A 159 -29.31 15.44 -12.46
N MET A 160 -28.35 16.36 -12.61
CA MET A 160 -26.93 16.15 -12.28
C MET A 160 -26.76 15.65 -10.84
N THR A 161 -27.54 16.18 -9.90
CA THR A 161 -27.51 15.78 -8.49
C THR A 161 -27.88 14.31 -8.30
N GLU A 162 -28.83 13.78 -9.08
CA GLU A 162 -29.22 12.38 -9.02
C GLU A 162 -28.18 11.45 -9.65
N VAL A 163 -27.70 11.78 -10.86
CA VAL A 163 -26.71 10.96 -11.58
C VAL A 163 -25.38 10.93 -10.83
N LEU A 164 -24.90 12.10 -10.41
CA LEU A 164 -23.66 12.23 -9.65
C LEU A 164 -23.82 11.60 -8.26
N GLY A 165 -24.97 11.78 -7.61
CA GLY A 165 -25.24 11.19 -6.30
C GLY A 165 -25.22 9.66 -6.32
N ARG A 166 -25.86 9.04 -7.31
CA ARG A 166 -25.80 7.57 -7.48
C ARG A 166 -24.37 7.09 -7.71
N SER A 167 -23.61 7.81 -8.50
CA SER A 167 -22.22 7.44 -8.82
C SER A 167 -21.28 7.61 -7.63
N VAL A 168 -21.42 8.69 -6.86
CA VAL A 168 -20.67 8.90 -5.60
C VAL A 168 -20.98 7.80 -4.59
N SER A 169 -22.24 7.38 -4.48
CA SER A 169 -22.60 6.23 -3.63
C SER A 169 -21.92 4.94 -4.09
N LEU A 170 -21.96 4.62 -5.40
CA LEU A 170 -21.31 3.43 -5.94
C LEU A 170 -19.79 3.45 -5.77
N ILE A 171 -19.13 4.59 -6.02
CA ILE A 171 -17.68 4.73 -5.82
C ILE A 171 -17.35 4.54 -4.33
N SER A 172 -18.12 5.16 -3.43
CA SER A 172 -17.89 5.06 -1.99
C SER A 172 -18.08 3.64 -1.45
N GLU A 173 -19.13 2.95 -1.91
CA GLU A 173 -19.39 1.54 -1.57
C GLU A 173 -18.25 0.63 -2.07
N ARG A 174 -17.76 0.86 -3.30
CA ARG A 174 -16.59 0.13 -3.82
C ARG A 174 -15.36 0.35 -2.94
N MET A 175 -15.06 1.60 -2.58
CA MET A 175 -13.93 1.92 -1.70
C MET A 175 -14.04 1.24 -0.32
N GLU A 176 -15.26 1.14 0.22
CA GLU A 176 -15.51 0.47 1.50
C GLU A 176 -15.24 -1.04 1.39
N VAL A 177 -15.77 -1.68 0.35
CA VAL A 177 -15.51 -3.10 0.07
C VAL A 177 -14.01 -3.37 -0.13
N GLU A 178 -13.31 -2.52 -0.89
CA GLU A 178 -11.86 -2.65 -1.09
C GLU A 178 -11.07 -2.49 0.23
N SER A 179 -11.52 -1.59 1.10
CA SER A 179 -10.95 -1.41 2.45
C SER A 179 -11.18 -2.65 3.31
N GLU A 180 -12.39 -3.21 3.31
CA GLU A 180 -12.70 -4.46 4.02
C GLU A 180 -11.86 -5.63 3.52
N ILE A 181 -11.74 -5.79 2.20
CA ILE A 181 -10.87 -6.81 1.59
C ILE A 181 -9.42 -6.59 2.03
N THR A 182 -8.95 -5.34 2.02
CA THR A 182 -7.58 -5.01 2.45
C THR A 182 -7.35 -5.42 3.91
N VAL A 183 -8.29 -5.12 4.81
CA VAL A 183 -8.21 -5.49 6.23
C VAL A 183 -8.23 -7.01 6.41
N MET A 184 -9.11 -7.72 5.69
CA MET A 184 -9.16 -9.18 5.72
C MET A 184 -7.85 -9.81 5.22
N VAL A 185 -7.29 -9.29 4.13
CA VAL A 185 -6.00 -9.74 3.59
C VAL A 185 -4.86 -9.45 4.56
N GLN A 186 -4.86 -8.28 5.22
CA GLN A 186 -3.86 -7.96 6.26
C GLN A 186 -3.92 -8.92 7.44
N SER A 187 -5.12 -9.27 7.90
CA SER A 187 -5.30 -10.28 8.95
C SER A 187 -4.73 -11.64 8.52
N LYS A 188 -5.01 -12.08 7.29
CA LYS A 188 -4.47 -13.34 6.75
C LYS A 188 -2.97 -13.33 6.55
N LYS A 189 -2.38 -12.18 6.19
CA LYS A 189 -0.93 -12.00 6.15
C LYS A 189 -0.29 -12.19 7.52
N LEU A 190 -0.88 -11.62 8.57
CA LEU A 190 -0.39 -11.77 9.93
C LEU A 190 -0.46 -13.23 10.40
N GLU A 191 -1.56 -13.92 10.15
CA GLU A 191 -1.71 -15.36 10.42
C GLU A 191 -0.62 -16.19 9.71
N ALA A 192 -0.39 -15.92 8.42
CA ALA A 192 0.66 -16.58 7.64
C ALA A 192 2.06 -16.29 8.19
N TYR A 193 2.36 -15.05 8.60
CA TYR A 193 3.65 -14.72 9.21
C TYR A 193 3.86 -15.46 10.54
N ILE A 194 2.82 -15.60 11.36
CA ILE A 194 2.91 -16.41 12.58
C ILE A 194 3.25 -17.87 12.24
N MET A 195 2.56 -18.47 11.27
CA MET A 195 2.85 -19.85 10.82
C MET A 195 4.28 -19.99 10.29
N MET A 196 4.77 -19.00 9.55
CA MET A 196 6.17 -18.99 9.06
C MET A 196 7.19 -18.96 10.21
N LEU A 197 6.84 -18.37 11.36
CA LEU A 197 7.71 -18.30 12.53
C LEU A 197 7.73 -19.59 13.38
N VAL A 198 6.70 -20.45 13.28
CA VAL A 198 6.55 -21.66 14.10
C VAL A 198 7.77 -22.61 14.04
N PRO A 199 8.31 -22.97 12.87
CA PRO A 199 9.46 -23.90 12.80
C PRO A 199 10.68 -23.36 13.55
N PHE A 200 10.90 -22.05 13.54
CA PHE A 200 12.00 -21.43 14.28
C PHE A 200 11.77 -21.49 15.79
N GLY A 201 10.54 -21.23 16.24
CA GLY A 201 10.15 -21.37 17.64
C GLY A 201 10.40 -22.79 18.15
N ILE A 202 10.03 -23.82 17.37
CA ILE A 202 10.22 -25.23 17.75
C ILE A 202 11.71 -25.58 17.84
N ILE A 203 12.50 -25.24 16.82
CA ILE A 203 13.94 -25.55 16.83
C ILE A 203 14.64 -24.83 17.99
N GLY A 204 14.31 -23.54 18.22
CA GLY A 204 14.83 -22.78 19.35
C GLY A 204 14.46 -23.38 20.70
N TYR A 205 13.20 -23.79 20.86
CA TYR A 205 12.71 -24.43 22.09
C TYR A 205 13.44 -25.75 22.40
N ILE A 206 13.61 -26.61 21.39
CA ILE A 206 14.32 -27.90 21.54
C ILE A 206 15.78 -27.65 21.89
N ARG A 207 16.43 -26.69 21.24
CA ARG A 207 17.84 -26.36 21.49
C ARG A 207 18.11 -25.88 22.91
N LEU A 208 17.16 -25.15 23.51
CA LEU A 208 17.25 -24.69 24.91
C LEU A 208 16.95 -25.80 25.92
N THR A 209 15.98 -26.68 25.61
CA THR A 209 15.49 -27.70 26.55
C THR A 209 16.34 -28.98 26.51
N SER A 210 16.90 -29.33 25.35
CA SER A 210 17.72 -30.52 25.12
C SER A 210 18.97 -30.14 24.31
N PRO A 211 19.99 -29.56 24.97
CA PRO A 211 21.26 -29.28 24.32
C PRO A 211 21.90 -30.58 23.85
N GLY A 212 22.34 -30.63 22.59
CA GLY A 212 22.92 -31.80 21.94
C GLY A 212 21.95 -32.62 21.08
N PHE A 213 20.64 -32.32 21.11
CA PHE A 213 19.65 -33.05 20.29
C PHE A 213 19.92 -32.99 18.78
N PHE A 214 20.47 -31.86 18.30
CA PHE A 214 20.74 -31.66 16.88
C PHE A 214 22.20 -31.97 16.48
N ASP A 215 23.06 -32.43 17.39
CA ASP A 215 24.49 -32.56 17.12
C ASP A 215 24.78 -33.60 16.03
N ASP A 216 24.10 -34.75 16.08
CA ASP A 216 24.18 -35.81 15.07
C ASP A 216 23.59 -35.39 13.72
N LEU A 217 22.68 -34.41 13.72
CA LEU A 217 22.02 -33.89 12.53
C LEU A 217 22.87 -32.80 11.85
N TYR A 218 23.58 -31.96 12.60
CA TYR A 218 24.36 -30.86 12.03
C TYR A 218 25.79 -31.24 11.64
N HIS A 219 26.40 -32.23 12.29
CA HIS A 219 27.82 -32.57 12.09
C HIS A 219 28.08 -33.69 11.05
N ASN A 220 27.05 -34.17 10.34
CA ASN A 220 27.16 -35.24 9.36
C ASN A 220 26.73 -34.79 7.95
N ALA A 221 27.41 -35.28 6.90
CA ALA A 221 27.09 -34.98 5.50
C ALA A 221 25.64 -35.36 5.11
N ALA A 222 25.11 -36.45 5.68
CA ALA A 222 23.72 -36.86 5.48
C ALA A 222 22.72 -35.87 6.11
N GLY A 223 23.07 -35.29 7.27
CA GLY A 223 22.24 -34.32 7.97
C GLY A 223 22.21 -32.96 7.27
N ILE A 224 23.34 -32.52 6.70
CA ILE A 224 23.40 -31.33 5.83
C ILE A 224 22.47 -31.49 4.61
N LEU A 225 22.45 -32.67 3.98
CA LEU A 225 21.55 -32.95 2.85
C LEU A 225 20.08 -32.90 3.27
N PHE A 226 19.74 -33.50 4.41
CA PHE A 226 18.37 -33.49 4.94
C PHE A 226 17.90 -32.06 5.28
N MET A 227 18.73 -31.29 5.97
CA MET A 227 18.43 -29.89 6.30
C MET A 227 18.31 -29.02 5.05
N SER A 228 19.09 -29.30 4.00
CA SER A 228 18.96 -28.64 2.70
C SER A 228 17.61 -28.90 2.04
N ILE A 229 17.10 -30.14 2.10
CA ILE A 229 15.78 -30.50 1.56
C ILE A 229 14.67 -29.81 2.37
N CYS A 230 14.74 -29.88 3.71
CA CYS A 230 13.78 -29.19 4.58
C CYS A 230 13.74 -27.68 4.33
N LEU A 231 14.92 -27.06 4.16
CA LEU A 231 15.02 -25.66 3.80
C LEU A 231 14.40 -25.37 2.43
N ALA A 232 14.65 -26.20 1.43
CA ALA A 232 14.08 -26.03 0.09
C ALA A 232 12.54 -26.11 0.11
N VAL A 233 11.98 -27.06 0.84
CA VAL A 233 10.52 -27.19 1.03
C VAL A 233 9.95 -25.98 1.77
N TYR A 234 10.63 -25.51 2.83
CA TYR A 234 10.23 -24.32 3.57
C TYR A 234 10.21 -23.07 2.67
N LEU A 235 11.27 -22.85 1.89
CA LEU A 235 11.34 -21.72 0.94
C LEU A 235 10.28 -21.82 -0.14
N ALA A 236 9.97 -23.02 -0.64
CA ALA A 236 8.88 -23.23 -1.57
C ALA A 236 7.51 -22.87 -0.95
N ALA A 237 7.28 -23.24 0.31
CA ALA A 237 6.06 -22.89 1.05
C ALA A 237 5.94 -21.37 1.28
N VAL A 238 7.05 -20.68 1.59
CA VAL A 238 7.08 -19.22 1.70
C VAL A 238 6.71 -18.57 0.37
N LYS A 239 7.31 -19.01 -0.74
CA LYS A 239 6.99 -18.47 -2.07
C LYS A 239 5.54 -18.71 -2.50
N LEU A 240 4.99 -19.88 -2.18
CA LEU A 240 3.58 -20.17 -2.45
C LEU A 240 2.67 -19.23 -1.65
N THR A 241 3.00 -19.00 -0.38
CA THR A 241 2.27 -18.07 0.49
C THR A 241 2.33 -16.64 -0.04
N GLU A 242 3.51 -16.15 -0.45
CA GLU A 242 3.64 -14.83 -1.09
C GLU A 242 2.79 -14.70 -2.36
N LYS A 243 2.78 -15.75 -3.20
CA LYS A 243 1.97 -15.77 -4.43
C LYS A 243 0.47 -15.70 -4.15
N ILE A 244 0.00 -16.41 -3.13
CA ILE A 244 -1.42 -16.42 -2.71
C ILE A 244 -1.80 -15.08 -2.08
N LEU A 245 -0.91 -14.47 -1.30
CA LEU A 245 -1.17 -13.21 -0.58
C LEU A 245 -0.93 -11.96 -1.44
N ARG A 246 -0.37 -12.10 -2.64
CA ARG A 246 -0.29 -11.06 -3.68
C ARG A 246 -1.60 -11.00 -4.49
N ILE A 247 -2.74 -11.09 -3.81
CA ILE A 247 -4.00 -10.60 -4.39
C ILE A 247 -3.95 -9.09 -4.19
N GLU A 248 -3.60 -8.41 -5.28
CA GLU A 248 -3.72 -6.97 -5.42
C GLU A 248 -5.15 -6.70 -5.88
N VAL A 249 -5.92 -5.98 -5.06
CA VAL A 249 -7.18 -5.35 -5.49
C VAL A 249 -6.81 -4.02 -6.14
#